data_AF-A0AAD2AXV9-F1
#
_entry.id   AF-A0AAD2AXV9-F1
#
_cell.length_a   1.000
_cell.length_b   1.000
_cell.length_c   1.000
_cell.angle_alpha   90.00
_cell.angle_beta   90.00
_cell.angle_gamma   90.00
#
_symmetry.space_group_name_H-M   'P 1'
#
loop_
_entity.id
_entity.type
_entity.pdbx_description
1 polymer ?
#
loop_
_entity_poly.entity_id
_entity_poly.type
_entity_poly.pdbx_seq_one_letter_code
_entity_poly.pdbx_strand_id
1 'polypeptide(L)'
;MPIASYPSPPRCAPHADATSAATGKLTKNRTYLNGALAGQAYLKRTRTAMCSHGQCRPGMLREQLQHFSAHSFPPAFVKGFVDAIDVYVSMSLGGRDVDPQAWDVLAAIERRGYSEQ
;
A
#
# COMPACT_ATOMS: atom_id res chain seq x y z
N MET A 1 49.54 30.26 0.89
CA MET A 1 48.13 29.97 1.23
C MET A 1 47.54 29.14 0.08
N PRO A 2 47.40 27.81 0.18
CA PRO A 2 46.83 27.02 -0.92
C PRO A 2 45.30 26.97 -0.84
N ILE A 3 44.65 27.12 -2.00
CA ILE A 3 43.20 27.02 -2.21
C ILE A 3 42.83 25.53 -2.27
N ALA A 4 41.85 25.11 -1.46
CA ALA A 4 41.31 23.75 -1.50
C ALA A 4 40.43 23.56 -2.75
N SER A 5 40.90 22.74 -3.69
CA SER A 5 40.08 22.24 -4.81
C SER A 5 39.10 21.19 -4.30
N TYR A 6 37.80 21.47 -4.39
CA TYR A 6 36.74 20.47 -4.20
C TYR A 6 36.44 19.77 -5.54
N PRO A 7 36.30 18.43 -5.57
CA PRO A 7 35.85 17.72 -6.76
C PRO A 7 34.35 17.90 -6.99
N SER A 8 33.96 18.11 -8.25
CA SER A 8 32.58 18.28 -8.72
C SER A 8 31.70 17.05 -8.42
N PRO A 9 30.39 17.22 -8.17
CA PRO A 9 29.46 16.11 -7.97
C PRO A 9 29.29 15.30 -9.27
N PRO A 10 29.05 13.98 -9.18
CA PRO A 10 28.78 13.16 -10.36
C PRO A 10 27.45 13.58 -11.00
N ARG A 11 27.46 13.68 -12.33
CA ARG A 11 26.31 14.04 -13.16
C ARG A 11 25.15 13.09 -12.89
N CYS A 12 23.96 13.64 -12.65
CA CYS A 12 22.71 12.90 -12.69
C CYS A 12 22.63 12.10 -14.00
N ALA A 13 22.74 10.78 -13.91
CA ALA A 13 22.34 9.89 -14.98
C ALA A 13 20.81 9.90 -15.07
N PRO A 14 20.23 9.88 -16.28
CA PRO A 14 18.79 9.76 -16.44
C PRO A 14 18.33 8.41 -15.86
N HIS A 15 17.38 8.45 -14.93
CA HIS A 15 16.57 7.31 -14.51
C HIS A 15 15.71 6.86 -15.70
N ALA A 16 16.33 6.17 -16.65
CA ALA A 16 15.65 5.38 -17.66
C ALA A 16 15.94 3.91 -17.35
N ASP A 17 14.90 3.08 -17.38
CA ASP A 17 14.93 1.60 -17.27
C ASP A 17 14.89 0.92 -15.90
N ALA A 18 14.18 1.47 -14.91
CA ALA A 18 13.72 0.69 -13.75
C ALA A 18 12.20 0.42 -13.70
N THR A 19 11.42 0.98 -14.64
CA THR A 19 9.95 1.00 -14.54
C THR A 19 9.26 -0.09 -15.37
N SER A 20 9.98 -0.82 -16.22
CA SER A 20 9.36 -1.81 -17.12
C SER A 20 9.29 -3.23 -16.54
N ALA A 21 10.24 -3.63 -15.67
CA ALA A 21 10.30 -4.99 -15.13
C ALA A 21 9.41 -5.23 -13.90
N ALA A 22 8.96 -4.18 -13.21
CA ALA A 22 8.13 -4.30 -12.00
C ALA A 22 6.64 -4.52 -12.32
N THR A 23 6.20 -4.15 -13.52
CA THR A 23 4.79 -4.18 -13.94
C THR A 23 4.25 -5.60 -14.13
N GLY A 24 5.12 -6.60 -14.34
CA GLY A 24 4.72 -7.98 -14.63
C GLY A 24 4.66 -8.95 -13.44
N LYS A 25 4.97 -8.51 -12.22
CA LYS A 25 5.06 -9.41 -11.04
C LYS A 25 3.84 -9.37 -10.10
N LEU A 26 3.07 -8.29 -10.07
CA LEU A 26 1.93 -8.18 -9.13
C LEU A 26 0.85 -9.24 -9.40
N THR A 27 0.64 -9.58 -10.68
CA THR A 27 -0.45 -10.47 -11.12
C THR A 27 -0.27 -11.95 -10.77
N LYS A 28 0.91 -12.36 -10.27
CA LYS A 28 1.21 -13.78 -10.04
C LYS A 28 0.99 -14.25 -8.60
N ASN A 29 1.05 -13.38 -7.60
CA ASN A 29 0.88 -13.80 -6.20
C ASN A 29 -0.58 -13.66 -5.74
N ARG A 30 -1.35 -14.72 -5.95
CA ARG A 30 -2.78 -14.78 -5.55
C ARG A 30 -3.00 -14.55 -4.05
N THR A 31 -2.08 -14.98 -3.20
CA THR A 31 -2.18 -14.80 -1.73
C THR A 31 -2.04 -13.33 -1.33
N TYR A 32 -1.11 -12.61 -1.95
CA TYR A 32 -0.95 -11.17 -1.80
C TYR A 32 -2.19 -10.40 -2.28
N LEU A 33 -2.70 -10.74 -3.48
CA LEU A 33 -3.89 -10.09 -4.04
C LEU A 33 -5.13 -10.33 -3.15
N ASN A 34 -5.30 -11.53 -2.60
CA ASN A 34 -6.34 -11.82 -1.62
C ASN A 34 -6.20 -10.98 -0.35
N GLY A 35 -4.96 -10.76 0.10
CA GLY A 35 -4.64 -9.84 1.19
C GLY A 35 -5.11 -8.41 0.90
N ALA A 36 -4.76 -7.90 -0.28
CA ALA A 36 -5.16 -6.56 -0.72
C ALA A 36 -6.68 -6.38 -0.79
N LEU A 37 -7.40 -7.37 -1.33
CA LEU A 37 -8.86 -7.39 -1.34
C LEU A 37 -9.45 -7.43 0.09
N ALA A 38 -8.83 -8.17 1.01
CA ALA A 38 -9.22 -8.15 2.41
C ALA A 38 -9.00 -6.78 3.07
N GLY A 39 -7.94 -6.06 2.68
CA GLY A 39 -7.68 -4.68 3.10
C GLY A 39 -8.78 -3.73 2.63
N GLN A 40 -9.19 -3.84 1.35
CA GLN A 40 -10.32 -3.09 0.83
C GLN A 40 -11.63 -3.41 1.58
N ALA A 41 -11.91 -4.69 1.83
CA ALA A 41 -13.10 -5.10 2.57
C ALA A 41 -13.11 -4.55 4.01
N TYR A 42 -11.95 -4.51 4.67
CA TYR A 42 -11.78 -3.88 5.98
C TYR A 42 -12.09 -2.38 5.94
N LEU A 43 -11.59 -1.65 4.94
CA LEU A 43 -11.86 -0.22 4.76
C LEU A 43 -13.35 0.04 4.51
N LYS A 44 -14.02 -0.77 3.68
CA LYS A 44 -15.47 -0.69 3.45
C LYS A 44 -16.26 -0.83 4.76
N ARG A 45 -15.98 -1.88 5.54
CA ARG A 45 -16.64 -2.10 6.84
C ARG A 45 -16.39 -0.95 7.82
N THR A 46 -15.16 -0.45 7.86
CA THR A 46 -14.80 0.68 8.73
C THR A 46 -15.56 1.94 8.33
N ARG A 47 -15.66 2.24 7.03
CA ARG A 47 -16.46 3.37 6.51
C ARG A 47 -17.94 3.20 6.86
N THR A 48 -18.52 2.02 6.63
CA THR A 48 -19.91 1.75 6.99
C THR A 48 -20.14 1.93 8.49
N ALA A 49 -19.27 1.38 9.34
CA ALA A 49 -19.38 1.52 10.79
C ALA A 49 -19.29 3.00 11.23
N MET A 50 -18.38 3.78 10.63
CA MET A 50 -18.32 5.23 10.87
C MET A 50 -19.58 5.95 10.43
N CYS A 51 -20.13 5.63 9.25
CA CYS A 51 -21.36 6.25 8.76
C CYS A 51 -22.58 5.89 9.62
N SER A 52 -22.67 4.65 10.11
CA SER A 52 -23.81 4.18 10.91
C SER A 52 -23.75 4.59 12.38
N HIS A 53 -22.55 4.66 12.96
CA HIS A 53 -22.36 4.93 14.40
C HIS A 53 -21.70 6.27 14.71
N GLY A 54 -21.30 7.03 13.70
CA GLY A 54 -20.66 8.35 13.84
C GLY A 54 -19.23 8.31 14.39
N GLN A 55 -18.67 7.14 14.67
CA GLN A 55 -17.35 7.00 15.29
C GLN A 55 -16.54 5.87 14.67
N CYS A 56 -15.24 6.12 14.54
CA CYS A 56 -14.26 5.12 14.17
C CYS A 56 -13.78 4.44 15.46
N ARG A 57 -14.11 3.15 15.67
CA ARG A 57 -13.68 2.44 16.88
C ARG A 57 -12.15 2.32 16.87
N PRO A 58 -11.43 2.98 17.79
CA PRO A 58 -9.98 2.92 17.82
C PRO A 58 -9.53 1.48 18.12
N GLY A 59 -8.46 1.03 17.44
CA GLY A 59 -7.87 -0.29 17.66
C GLY A 59 -8.37 -1.41 16.75
N MET A 60 -9.42 -1.23 15.94
CA MET A 60 -9.91 -2.30 15.05
C MET A 60 -8.84 -2.82 14.08
N LEU A 61 -7.96 -1.95 13.57
CA LEU A 61 -6.86 -2.39 12.71
C LEU A 61 -5.89 -3.31 13.46
N ARG A 62 -5.58 -2.96 14.72
CA ARG A 62 -4.71 -3.76 15.58
C ARG A 62 -5.36 -5.11 15.90
N GLU A 63 -6.64 -5.12 16.25
CA GLU A 63 -7.42 -6.35 16.50
C GLU A 63 -7.40 -7.25 15.26
N GLN A 64 -7.57 -6.67 14.06
CA GLN A 64 -7.54 -7.41 12.80
C GLN A 64 -6.16 -8.01 12.49
N LEU A 65 -5.08 -7.26 12.72
CA LEU A 65 -3.71 -7.77 12.56
C LEU A 65 -3.38 -8.87 13.58
N GLN A 66 -3.82 -8.70 14.84
CA GLN A 66 -3.69 -9.74 15.86
C GLN A 66 -4.45 -11.01 15.46
N HIS A 67 -5.65 -10.88 14.90
CA HIS A 67 -6.41 -12.01 14.37
C HIS A 67 -5.63 -12.74 13.26
N PHE A 68 -5.03 -12.02 12.31
CA PHE A 68 -4.20 -12.65 11.28
C PHE A 68 -2.99 -13.38 11.86
N SER A 69 -2.34 -12.80 12.86
CA SER A 69 -1.20 -13.44 13.53
C SER A 69 -1.60 -14.71 14.30
N ALA A 70 -2.75 -14.67 15.00
CA ALA A 70 -3.25 -15.79 15.79
C ALA A 70 -3.68 -16.98 14.94
N HIS A 71 -4.12 -16.74 13.70
CA HIS A 71 -4.56 -17.77 12.76
C HIS A 71 -3.46 -18.15 11.74
N SER A 72 -2.22 -17.69 11.96
CA SER A 72 -1.07 -17.99 11.10
C SER A 72 -1.32 -17.70 9.62
N PHE A 73 -1.94 -16.56 9.31
CA PHE A 73 -2.14 -16.15 7.93
C PHE A 73 -0.78 -16.01 7.21
N PRO A 74 -0.71 -16.34 5.91
CA PRO A 74 0.53 -16.23 5.15
C PRO A 74 1.10 -14.80 5.20
N PRO A 75 2.43 -14.61 5.35
CA PRO A 75 3.03 -13.28 5.36
C PRO A 75 2.68 -12.43 4.14
N ALA A 76 2.63 -13.05 2.95
CA ALA A 76 2.22 -12.39 1.71
C ALA A 76 0.79 -11.84 1.76
N PHE A 77 -0.13 -12.55 2.42
CA PHE A 77 -1.51 -12.07 2.62
C PHE A 77 -1.53 -10.83 3.51
N VAL A 78 -0.81 -10.88 4.64
CA VAL A 78 -0.76 -9.74 5.57
C VAL A 78 -0.09 -8.54 4.91
N LYS A 79 0.95 -8.74 4.11
CA LYS A 79 1.59 -7.69 3.31
C LYS A 79 0.58 -7.03 2.36
N GLY A 80 -0.16 -7.82 1.57
CA GLY A 80 -1.17 -7.28 0.65
C GLY A 80 -2.26 -6.48 1.37
N PHE A 81 -2.70 -6.96 2.54
CA PHE A 81 -3.67 -6.26 3.38
C PHE A 81 -3.16 -4.89 3.83
N VAL A 82 -1.91 -4.82 4.32
CA VAL A 82 -1.31 -3.57 4.80
C VAL A 82 -1.02 -2.61 3.64
N ASP A 83 -0.50 -3.10 2.51
CA ASP A 83 -0.22 -2.29 1.32
C ASP A 83 -1.51 -1.64 0.77
N ALA A 84 -2.64 -2.35 0.78
CA ALA A 84 -3.93 -1.77 0.39
C ALA A 84 -4.34 -0.61 1.31
N ILE A 85 -4.12 -0.71 2.62
CA ILE A 85 -4.41 0.36 3.56
C ILE A 85 -3.47 1.55 3.33
N ASP A 86 -2.19 1.30 3.13
CA ASP A 86 -1.19 2.33 2.86
C ASP A 86 -1.50 3.13 1.58
N VAL A 87 -1.89 2.43 0.51
CA VAL A 87 -2.34 3.08 -0.74
C VAL A 87 -3.56 3.95 -0.49
N TYR A 88 -4.57 3.43 0.20
CA TYR A 88 -5.79 4.16 0.50
C TYR A 88 -5.48 5.45 1.28
N VAL A 89 -4.75 5.33 2.39
CA VAL A 89 -4.35 6.47 3.23
C VAL A 89 -3.54 7.48 2.43
N SER A 90 -2.56 7.02 1.65
CA SER A 90 -1.74 7.89 0.82
C SER A 90 -2.55 8.66 -0.23
N MET A 91 -3.57 8.04 -0.83
CA MET A 91 -4.46 8.73 -1.78
C MET A 91 -5.39 9.72 -1.08
N SER A 92 -5.96 9.33 0.07
CA SER A 92 -6.82 10.21 0.88
C SER A 92 -6.07 11.44 1.38
N LEU A 93 -4.83 11.27 1.85
CA LEU A 93 -3.97 12.38 2.28
C LEU A 93 -3.55 13.29 1.11
N GLY A 94 -3.51 12.75 -0.12
CA GLY A 94 -3.28 13.52 -1.34
C GLY A 94 -4.48 14.37 -1.78
N GLY A 95 -5.53 14.49 -0.97
CA GLY A 95 -6.73 15.29 -1.27
C GLY A 95 -7.69 14.65 -2.26
N ARG A 96 -7.48 13.37 -2.62
CA ARG A 96 -8.46 12.62 -3.41
C ARG A 96 -9.52 12.04 -2.48
N ASP A 97 -10.80 12.31 -2.76
CA ASP A 97 -11.90 11.56 -2.17
C ASP A 97 -11.90 10.15 -2.77
N VAL A 98 -11.22 9.23 -2.09
CA VAL A 98 -11.19 7.82 -2.49
C VAL A 98 -12.31 7.11 -1.74
N ASP A 99 -13.35 6.74 -2.49
CA ASP A 99 -14.39 5.88 -1.97
C ASP A 99 -13.91 4.42 -1.94
N PRO A 100 -13.74 3.79 -0.75
CA PRO A 100 -13.33 2.40 -0.67
C PRO A 100 -14.35 1.44 -1.31
N GLN A 101 -15.61 1.85 -1.52
CA GLN A 101 -16.65 1.03 -2.16
C GLN A 101 -16.42 0.88 -3.68
N ALA A 102 -16.11 1.97 -4.37
CA ALA A 102 -15.88 2.01 -5.82
C ALA A 102 -14.40 1.90 -6.24
N TRP A 103 -13.46 2.05 -5.29
CA TRP A 103 -12.03 2.02 -5.57
C TRP A 103 -11.54 0.62 -5.99
N ASP A 104 -10.81 0.56 -7.11
CA ASP A 104 -10.09 -0.65 -7.52
C ASP A 104 -8.72 -0.71 -6.82
N VAL A 105 -8.66 -1.53 -5.77
CA VAL A 105 -7.45 -1.72 -4.96
C VAL A 105 -6.31 -2.35 -5.75
N LEU A 106 -6.59 -3.29 -6.65
CA LEU A 106 -5.55 -4.03 -7.37
C LEU A 106 -4.88 -3.11 -8.39
N ALA A 107 -5.68 -2.39 -9.18
CA ALA A 107 -5.17 -1.41 -10.14
C ALA A 107 -4.37 -0.29 -9.45
N ALA A 108 -4.76 0.10 -8.23
CA ALA A 108 -4.06 1.13 -7.47
C ALA A 108 -2.71 0.66 -6.91
N ILE A 109 -2.62 -0.59 -6.48
CA ILE A 109 -1.36 -1.21 -6.05
C ILE A 109 -0.42 -1.39 -7.25
N GLU A 110 -0.93 -1.82 -8.41
CA GLU A 110 -0.14 -1.93 -9.65
C GLU A 110 0.49 -0.60 -10.03
N ARG A 111 -0.27 0.50 -9.96
CA ARG A 111 0.21 1.85 -10.28
C ARG A 111 1.29 2.36 -9.33
N ARG A 112 1.32 1.89 -8.09
CA ARG A 112 2.33 2.29 -7.09
C ARG A 112 3.59 1.43 -7.13
N GLY A 113 3.56 0.28 -7.80
CA GLY A 113 4.73 -0.59 -7.94
C GLY A 113 5.12 -1.31 -6.64
N TYR A 114 4.18 -1.59 -5.72
CA TYR A 114 4.47 -2.46 -4.57
C TYR A 114 4.83 -3.85 -5.08
N SER A 115 6.12 -4.14 -5.14
CA SER A 115 6.65 -5.46 -5.44
C SER A 115 6.76 -6.22 -4.11
N GLU A 116 6.53 -7.53 -4.13
CA GLU A 116 6.95 -8.40 -3.04
C GLU A 116 8.48 -8.38 -2.99
N GLN A 117 9.06 -7.52 -2.14
CA GLN A 117 10.45 -7.59 -1.72
C GLN A 117 10.55 -8.45 -0.45
#